data_AF-A0A436CT36-F1
#
_entry.id   AF-A0A436CT36-F1
#
_cell.length_a   1.000
_cell.length_b   1.000
_cell.length_c   1.000
_cell.angle_alpha   90.00
_cell.angle_beta   90.00
_cell.angle_gamma   90.00
#
_symmetry.space_group_name_H-M   'P 1'
#
loop_
_entity.id
_entity.type
_entity.pdbx_description
1 polymer ?
#
loop_
_entity_poly.entity_id
_entity_poly.type
_entity_poly.pdbx_seq_one_letter_code
_entity_poly.pdbx_strand_id
1 'polypeptide(L)'
;MSTRRSLLKMGLAGLLVPQGRVASADEKKGQSFEAWRHDFEASLPARMAAAKVSGAAVAIASRDSATRYTAAFGFADLAQNRKLTADTPMHLASVSKLVTATALVQLFERKGYDLHDDINKFIDFRIKNPRHPSLPITPHQLITHTSSI
;
A
#
# COMPACT_ATOMS: atom_id res chain seq x y z
N MET A 1 -18.56 -23.13 -24.96
CA MET A 1 -17.59 -22.50 -25.89
C MET A 1 -18.34 -21.53 -26.79
N SER A 2 -17.67 -20.44 -27.20
CA SER A 2 -18.16 -19.28 -27.98
C SER A 2 -18.76 -18.12 -27.15
N THR A 3 -18.35 -16.85 -27.24
CA THR A 3 -17.10 -16.19 -27.67
C THR A 3 -17.05 -14.83 -26.97
N ARG A 4 -15.87 -14.38 -26.56
CA ARG A 4 -15.60 -13.05 -25.98
C ARG A 4 -15.72 -11.98 -27.08
N ARG A 5 -16.56 -10.95 -26.88
CA ARG A 5 -16.51 -9.56 -27.39
C ARG A 5 -17.93 -9.05 -27.64
N SER A 6 -18.42 -8.12 -26.82
CA SER A 6 -19.06 -6.89 -27.31
C SER A 6 -19.48 -5.95 -26.16
N LEU A 7 -18.82 -4.79 -26.14
CA LEU A 7 -19.33 -3.44 -25.84
C LEU A 7 -19.98 -3.19 -24.46
N LEU A 8 -19.34 -2.43 -23.56
CA LEU A 8 -19.10 -0.98 -23.66
C LEU A 8 -20.42 -0.22 -23.85
N LYS A 9 -20.99 0.31 -22.75
CA LYS A 9 -21.67 1.62 -22.66
C LYS A 9 -22.27 1.84 -21.25
N MET A 10 -22.11 3.07 -20.76
CA MET A 10 -22.73 3.71 -19.58
C MET A 10 -22.16 3.27 -18.20
N GLY A 11 -21.65 4.17 -17.34
CA GLY A 11 -21.68 5.62 -17.33
C GLY A 11 -20.53 6.19 -16.50
N LEU A 12 -19.90 7.23 -17.06
CA LEU A 12 -18.85 8.02 -16.45
C LEU A 12 -19.54 9.16 -15.67
N ALA A 13 -19.68 9.03 -14.35
CA ALA A 13 -20.00 10.16 -13.48
C ALA A 13 -18.67 10.75 -12.99
N GLY A 14 -18.33 11.93 -13.51
CA GLY A 14 -17.09 12.62 -13.21
C GLY A 14 -17.03 13.10 -11.76
N LEU A 15 -16.05 12.61 -11.02
CA LEU A 15 -15.48 13.36 -9.91
C LEU A 15 -14.32 14.19 -10.46
N LEU A 16 -14.49 15.51 -10.49
CA LEU A 16 -13.37 16.45 -10.59
C LEU A 16 -12.57 16.35 -9.27
N VAL A 17 -11.63 15.41 -9.22
CA VAL A 17 -10.53 15.48 -8.26
C VAL A 17 -9.59 16.55 -8.81
N PRO A 18 -9.22 17.60 -8.04
CA PRO A 18 -8.13 18.46 -8.44
C PRO A 18 -6.93 17.55 -8.66
N GLN A 19 -6.45 17.50 -9.90
CA GLN A 19 -5.24 16.80 -10.30
C GLN A 19 -4.09 17.45 -9.55
N GLY A 20 -3.91 17.10 -8.28
CA GLY A 20 -2.62 17.22 -7.64
C GLY A 20 -1.67 16.54 -8.60
N ARG A 21 -0.65 17.27 -9.05
CA ARG A 21 0.43 16.67 -9.82
C ARG A 21 0.95 15.51 -8.98
N VAL A 22 0.50 14.30 -9.30
CA VAL A 22 1.34 13.14 -9.16
C VAL A 22 2.54 13.55 -9.97
N ALA A 23 3.65 13.81 -9.29
CA ALA A 23 4.93 13.86 -9.96
C ALA A 23 5.10 12.47 -10.57
N SER A 24 4.58 12.30 -11.78
CA SER A 24 5.04 11.28 -12.69
C SER A 24 6.52 11.57 -12.78
N ALA A 25 7.34 10.71 -12.21
CA ALA A 25 8.74 10.69 -12.55
C ALA A 25 8.75 10.36 -14.04
N ASP A 26 8.82 11.40 -14.89
CA ASP A 26 9.15 11.21 -16.28
C ASP A 26 10.47 10.47 -16.28
N GLU A 27 10.41 9.20 -16.67
CA GLU A 27 11.57 8.36 -16.86
C GLU A 27 12.38 9.06 -17.96
N LYS A 28 13.39 9.83 -17.57
CA LYS A 28 14.33 10.42 -18.53
C LYS A 28 15.01 9.26 -19.22
N LYS A 29 14.53 8.89 -20.41
CA LYS A 29 15.11 7.82 -21.24
C LYS A 29 16.63 8.03 -21.32
N GLY A 30 17.37 7.09 -20.74
CA GLY A 30 18.85 7.10 -20.72
C GLY A 30 19.51 7.59 -19.42
N GLN A 31 18.77 7.96 -18.37
CA GLN A 31 19.39 8.26 -17.06
C GLN A 31 19.84 6.96 -16.38
N SER A 32 21.12 6.88 -15.99
CA SER A 32 21.61 5.74 -15.21
C SER A 32 21.01 5.75 -13.81
N PHE A 33 20.89 4.57 -13.19
CA PHE A 33 20.43 4.47 -11.80
C PHE A 33 21.28 5.33 -10.85
N GLU A 34 22.59 5.42 -11.10
CA GLU A 34 23.50 6.25 -10.30
C GLU A 34 23.21 7.74 -10.43
N ALA A 35 22.97 8.23 -11.65
CA ALA A 35 22.60 9.63 -11.87
C ALA A 35 21.25 9.94 -11.20
N TRP A 36 20.27 9.04 -11.34
CA TRP A 36 18.98 9.18 -10.65
C TRP A 36 19.14 9.19 -9.12
N ARG A 37 19.94 8.27 -8.57
CA ARG A 37 20.19 8.15 -7.12
C ARG A 37 20.81 9.43 -6.58
N HIS A 38 21.82 9.94 -7.26
CA HIS A 38 22.48 11.18 -6.88
C HIS A 38 21.49 12.36 -6.84
N ASP A 39 20.69 12.54 -7.90
CA ASP A 39 19.67 13.59 -7.96
C ASP A 39 18.59 13.42 -6.87
N PHE A 40 18.18 12.18 -6.62
CA PHE A 40 17.21 11.83 -5.58
C PHE A 40 17.73 12.19 -4.18
N GLU A 41 18.93 11.73 -3.83
CA GLU A 41 19.60 12.02 -2.56
C GLU A 41 19.81 13.54 -2.36
N ALA A 42 20.22 14.26 -3.40
CA ALA A 42 20.38 15.72 -3.36
C ALA A 42 19.05 16.46 -3.11
N SER A 43 17.92 15.93 -3.62
CA SER A 43 16.60 16.53 -3.43
C SER A 43 15.96 16.27 -2.06
N LEU A 44 16.41 15.23 -1.37
CA LEU A 44 15.76 14.67 -0.17
C LEU A 44 15.70 15.65 1.02
N PRO A 45 16.78 16.37 1.38
CA PRO A 45 16.75 17.30 2.51
C PRO A 45 15.67 18.38 2.38
N ALA A 46 15.54 18.99 1.20
CA ALA A 46 14.53 20.02 0.94
C ALA A 46 13.10 19.44 1.03
N ARG A 47 12.88 18.23 0.50
CA ARG A 47 11.58 17.54 0.56
C ARG A 47 11.20 17.16 1.98
N MET A 48 12.14 16.63 2.77
CA MET A 48 11.92 16.29 4.17
C MET A 48 11.59 17.52 5.01
N ALA A 49 12.32 18.63 4.80
CA ALA A 49 12.04 19.90 5.47
C ALA A 49 10.63 20.42 5.13
N ALA A 50 10.26 20.43 3.85
CA ALA A 50 8.94 20.88 3.39
C ALA A 50 7.80 20.00 3.96
N ALA A 51 8.00 18.69 4.04
CA ALA A 51 7.04 17.73 4.59
C ALA A 51 7.07 17.65 6.13
N LYS A 52 7.98 18.37 6.80
CA LYS A 52 8.20 18.30 8.25
C LYS A 52 8.49 16.87 8.75
N VAL A 53 9.27 16.12 7.98
CA VAL A 53 9.69 14.75 8.29
C VAL A 53 11.08 14.77 8.91
N SER A 54 11.25 14.23 10.11
CA SER A 54 12.53 14.21 10.85
C SER A 54 13.54 13.19 10.31
N GLY A 55 13.06 12.09 9.75
CA GLY A 55 13.88 11.01 9.22
C GLY A 55 13.11 10.13 8.24
N ALA A 56 13.82 9.56 7.26
CA ALA A 56 13.25 8.64 6.28
C ALA A 56 14.24 7.52 5.93
N ALA A 57 13.76 6.27 5.91
CA ALA A 57 14.49 5.14 5.36
C ALA A 57 13.85 4.77 4.00
N VAL A 58 14.69 4.49 3.01
CA VAL A 58 14.29 4.23 1.63
C VAL A 58 14.94 2.94 1.17
N ALA A 59 14.14 2.04 0.61
CA ALA A 59 14.61 0.83 -0.05
C ALA A 59 14.00 0.77 -1.46
N ILE A 60 14.80 0.36 -2.44
CA ILE A 60 14.38 0.17 -3.83
C ILE A 60 14.77 -1.24 -4.25
N ALA A 61 13.79 -1.98 -4.73
CA ALA A 61 13.97 -3.30 -5.32
C ALA A 61 13.65 -3.24 -6.82
N SER A 62 14.23 -4.14 -7.58
CA SER A 62 13.91 -4.40 -8.98
C SER A 62 13.62 -5.89 -9.18
N ARG A 63 13.12 -6.24 -10.37
CA ARG A 63 12.93 -7.66 -10.74
C ARG A 63 14.21 -8.47 -10.61
N ASP A 64 15.36 -7.85 -10.89
CA ASP A 64 16.66 -8.53 -10.95
C ASP A 64 17.44 -8.42 -9.64
N SER A 65 17.03 -7.54 -8.71
CA SER A 65 17.66 -7.39 -7.40
C SER A 65 16.66 -7.01 -6.33
N ALA A 66 16.53 -7.88 -5.32
CA ALA A 66 15.71 -7.64 -4.13
C ALA A 66 16.16 -6.40 -3.33
N THR A 67 17.39 -5.94 -3.52
CA THR A 67 17.93 -4.75 -2.86
C THR A 67 18.85 -4.01 -3.81
N ARG A 68 18.24 -3.19 -4.68
CA ARG A 68 18.99 -2.33 -5.61
C ARG A 68 19.61 -1.14 -4.91
N TYR A 69 18.98 -0.64 -3.84
CA TYR A 69 19.43 0.49 -3.04
C TYR A 69 18.71 0.53 -1.68
N THR A 70 19.46 0.92 -0.64
CA THR A 70 18.95 1.19 0.71
C THR A 70 19.70 2.37 1.30
N ALA A 71 18.98 3.33 1.87
CA ALA A 71 19.58 4.45 2.59
C ALA A 71 18.64 4.98 3.68
N ALA A 72 19.21 5.70 4.63
CA ALA A 72 18.46 6.41 5.66
C ALA A 72 18.96 7.85 5.79
N PHE A 73 18.03 8.77 6.06
CA PHE A 73 18.25 10.19 6.14
C PHE A 73 17.66 10.76 7.43
N GLY A 74 18.27 11.79 7.98
CA GLY A 74 17.78 12.49 9.16
C GLY A 74 17.98 11.71 10.47
N PHE A 75 17.00 11.79 11.36
CA PHE A 75 17.10 11.32 12.74
C PHE A 75 15.93 10.42 13.12
N ALA A 76 16.24 9.35 13.85
CA ALA A 76 15.26 8.50 14.51
C ALA A 76 14.73 9.14 15.80
N ASP A 77 15.56 9.95 16.46
CA ASP A 77 15.22 10.68 17.67
C ASP A 77 15.94 12.04 17.66
N LEU A 78 15.16 13.12 17.61
CA LEU A 78 15.69 14.49 17.59
C LEU A 78 16.21 14.93 18.96
N ALA A 79 15.58 14.50 20.06
CA ALA A 79 15.98 14.89 21.40
C ALA A 79 17.33 14.25 21.78
N GLN A 80 17.54 13.01 21.36
CA GLN A 80 18.77 12.27 21.61
C GLN A 80 19.81 12.41 20.50
N ASN A 81 19.55 13.21 19.45
CA ASN A 81 20.37 13.31 18.24
C ASN A 81 20.72 11.94 17.61
N ARG A 82 19.83 10.96 17.75
CA ARG A 82 20.07 9.60 17.23
C ARG A 82 19.76 9.55 15.74
N LYS A 83 20.75 9.20 14.93
CA LYS A 83 20.60 9.04 13.49
C LYS A 83 19.66 7.89 13.14
N LEU A 84 18.89 8.06 12.08
CA LEU A 84 18.12 6.98 11.48
C LEU A 84 19.06 6.08 10.68
N THR A 85 18.87 4.77 10.79
CA THR A 85 19.52 3.74 9.97
C THR A 85 18.47 2.98 9.17
N ALA A 86 18.89 2.26 8.13
CA ALA A 86 17.98 1.41 7.35
C ALA A 86 17.31 0.32 8.21
N ASP A 87 17.97 -0.09 9.29
CA ASP A 87 17.50 -1.11 10.23
C ASP A 87 16.76 -0.55 11.45
N THR A 88 16.51 0.77 11.51
CA THR A 88 15.78 1.34 12.64
C THR A 88 14.34 0.84 12.64
N PRO A 89 13.85 0.22 13.73
CA PRO A 89 12.45 -0.21 13.82
C PRO A 89 11.49 0.98 13.70
N MET A 90 10.42 0.80 12.93
CA MET A 90 9.39 1.82 12.70
C MET A 90 8.00 1.24 12.89
N HIS A 91 7.04 2.08 13.28
CA HIS A 91 5.64 1.69 13.35
C HIS A 91 5.07 1.62 11.91
N LEU A 92 4.67 0.42 11.46
CA LEU A 92 4.16 0.20 10.10
C LEU A 92 2.81 0.89 9.80
N ALA A 93 1.99 1.13 10.82
CA ALA A 93 0.63 1.67 10.68
C ALA A 93 -0.17 0.90 9.59
N SER A 94 -0.74 1.61 8.60
CA SER A 94 -1.55 0.98 7.55
C SER A 94 -0.76 0.05 6.61
N VAL A 95 0.58 0.08 6.61
CA VAL A 95 1.40 -0.89 5.86
C VAL A 95 1.16 -2.32 6.39
N SER A 96 0.83 -2.48 7.67
CA SER A 96 0.53 -3.78 8.28
C SER A 96 -0.64 -4.51 7.61
N LYS A 97 -1.59 -3.79 6.99
CA LYS A 97 -2.77 -4.39 6.35
C LYS A 97 -2.38 -5.37 5.23
N LEU A 98 -1.36 -5.03 4.44
CA LEU A 98 -0.91 -5.90 3.35
C LEU A 98 -0.42 -7.25 3.88
N VAL A 99 0.35 -7.22 4.98
CA VAL A 99 0.87 -8.43 5.62
C VAL A 99 -0.28 -9.27 6.18
N THR A 100 -1.19 -8.66 6.93
CA THR A 100 -2.35 -9.35 7.51
C THR A 100 -3.28 -9.93 6.44
N ALA A 101 -3.59 -9.17 5.38
CA ALA A 101 -4.43 -9.63 4.29
C ALA A 101 -3.79 -10.80 3.53
N THR A 102 -2.47 -10.73 3.28
CA THR A 102 -1.72 -11.83 2.65
C THR A 102 -1.77 -13.10 3.51
N ALA A 103 -1.53 -12.97 4.81
CA ALA A 103 -1.60 -14.09 5.74
C ALA A 103 -3.01 -14.71 5.80
N LEU A 104 -4.06 -13.88 5.80
CA LEU A 104 -5.46 -14.33 5.78
C LEU A 104 -5.78 -15.13 4.52
N VAL A 105 -5.42 -14.61 3.33
CA VAL A 105 -5.69 -15.29 2.05
C VAL A 105 -4.94 -16.62 1.98
N GLN A 106 -3.66 -16.65 2.39
CA GLN A 106 -2.88 -17.89 2.47
C GLN A 106 -3.48 -18.90 3.46
N LEU A 107 -4.02 -18.44 4.60
CA LEU A 107 -4.69 -19.30 5.56
C LEU A 107 -5.96 -19.92 4.97
N PHE A 108 -6.79 -19.11 4.31
CA PHE A 108 -8.02 -19.57 3.67
C PHE A 108 -7.74 -20.61 2.58
N GLU A 109 -6.74 -20.36 1.74
CA GLU A 109 -6.29 -21.31 0.71
C GLU A 109 -5.86 -22.64 1.34
N ARG A 110 -5.00 -22.61 2.37
CA ARG A 110 -4.50 -23.84 3.05
C ARG A 110 -5.58 -24.63 3.76
N LYS A 111 -6.63 -23.96 4.23
CA LYS A 111 -7.75 -24.59 4.93
C LYS A 111 -8.90 -24.96 4.01
N GLY A 112 -8.85 -24.57 2.73
CA GLY A 112 -9.95 -24.77 1.78
C GLY A 112 -11.20 -23.95 2.13
N TYR A 113 -11.03 -22.79 2.76
CA TYR A 113 -12.13 -21.89 3.10
C TYR A 113 -12.42 -20.92 1.96
N ASP A 114 -13.69 -20.54 1.80
CA ASP A 114 -14.11 -19.54 0.81
C ASP A 114 -14.08 -18.13 1.42
N LEU A 115 -13.43 -17.18 0.74
CA LEU A 115 -13.42 -15.77 1.14
C LEU A 115 -14.80 -15.09 0.99
N HIS A 116 -15.74 -15.72 0.30
CA HIS A 116 -17.11 -15.25 0.11
C HIS A 116 -18.10 -15.84 1.13
N ASP A 117 -17.64 -16.68 2.05
CA ASP A 117 -18.44 -17.15 3.17
C ASP A 117 -18.79 -16.01 4.15
N ASP A 118 -19.84 -16.23 4.95
CA ASP A 118 -20.20 -15.35 6.07
C ASP A 118 -19.05 -15.32 7.10
N ILE A 119 -18.55 -14.12 7.42
CA ILE A 119 -17.46 -13.91 8.39
C ILE A 119 -17.77 -14.52 9.75
N ASN A 120 -19.06 -14.56 10.14
CA ASN A 120 -19.51 -15.11 11.42
C ASN A 120 -19.19 -16.60 11.59
N LYS A 121 -18.77 -17.32 10.54
CA LYS A 121 -18.25 -18.70 10.63
C LYS A 121 -16.85 -18.79 11.25
N PHE A 122 -16.08 -17.69 11.24
CA PHE A 122 -14.65 -17.70 11.55
C PHE A 122 -14.28 -16.90 12.82
N ILE A 123 -15.24 -16.21 13.43
CA ILE A 123 -15.05 -15.33 14.59
C ILE A 123 -16.05 -15.67 15.70
N ASP A 124 -15.73 -15.27 16.93
CA ASP A 124 -16.48 -15.57 18.15
C ASP A 124 -17.48 -14.46 18.56
N PHE A 125 -17.60 -13.40 17.76
CA PHE A 125 -18.58 -12.33 17.95
C PHE A 125 -19.40 -12.09 16.68
N ARG A 126 -20.61 -11.55 16.84
CA ARG A 126 -21.53 -11.36 15.72
C ARG A 126 -21.30 -10.03 15.01
N ILE A 127 -21.00 -10.10 13.72
CA ILE A 127 -20.91 -8.93 12.83
C ILE A 127 -22.12 -8.93 11.90
N LYS A 128 -22.81 -7.78 11.82
CA LYS A 128 -23.96 -7.59 10.94
C LYS A 128 -24.05 -6.13 10.50
N ASN A 129 -24.35 -5.89 9.22
CA ASN A 129 -24.68 -4.56 8.75
C ASN A 129 -26.14 -4.21 9.15
N PRO A 130 -26.38 -3.17 9.97
CA PRO A 130 -27.74 -2.81 10.37
C PRO A 130 -28.63 -2.38 9.19
N ARG A 131 -28.04 -1.82 8.12
CA ARG A 131 -28.76 -1.39 6.92
C ARG A 131 -29.01 -2.52 5.93
N HIS A 132 -28.28 -3.63 6.04
CA HIS A 132 -28.42 -4.81 5.18
C HIS A 132 -28.46 -6.10 6.01
N PRO A 133 -29.49 -6.29 6.85
CA PRO A 133 -29.51 -7.33 7.87
C PRO A 133 -29.64 -8.76 7.33
N SER A 134 -30.03 -8.93 6.06
CA SER A 134 -30.11 -10.24 5.40
C SER A 134 -28.86 -10.58 4.59
N LEU A 135 -27.93 -9.64 4.42
CA LEU A 135 -26.71 -9.85 3.64
C LEU A 135 -25.53 -10.15 4.58
N PRO A 136 -24.79 -11.25 4.37
CA PRO A 136 -23.59 -11.53 5.15
C PRO A 136 -22.48 -10.52 4.81
N ILE A 137 -21.64 -10.23 5.80
CA ILE A 137 -20.33 -9.59 5.55
C ILE A 137 -19.33 -10.71 5.32
N THR A 138 -18.50 -10.58 4.28
CA THR A 138 -17.53 -11.62 3.90
C THR A 138 -16.09 -11.21 4.21
N PRO A 139 -15.17 -12.17 4.43
CA PRO A 139 -13.73 -11.89 4.49
C PRO A 139 -13.24 -11.09 3.27
N HIS A 140 -13.73 -11.40 2.07
CA HIS A 140 -13.41 -10.65 0.84
C HIS A 140 -13.79 -9.16 0.96
N GLN A 141 -14.95 -8.84 1.50
CA GLN A 141 -15.38 -7.45 1.68
C GLN A 141 -14.52 -6.71 2.71
N LEU A 142 -14.06 -7.39 3.76
CA LEU A 142 -13.17 -6.79 4.76
C LEU A 142 -11.81 -6.42 4.17
N ILE A 143 -11.17 -7.33 3.42
CA ILE A 143 -9.85 -7.06 2.82
C ILE A 143 -9.89 -6.09 1.65
N THR A 144 -11.06 -5.90 1.02
CA THR A 144 -11.27 -4.94 -0.08
C THR A 144 -11.89 -3.61 0.38
N HIS A 145 -12.13 -3.43 1.68
CA HIS A 145 -12.79 -2.24 2.24
C HIS A 145 -14.18 -1.94 1.63
N THR A 146 -14.96 -2.99 1.36
CA THR A 146 -16.34 -2.89 0.84
C THR A 146 -17.39 -3.42 1.83
N SER A 147 -17.00 -3.73 3.06
CA SER A 147 -17.88 -4.23 4.13
C SER A 147 -18.74 -3.15 4.80
N SER A 148 -18.50 -1.87 4.48
CA SER A 148 -19.06 -0.68 5.16
C SER A 148 -18.60 -0.47 6.62
N ILE A 149 -17.49 -1.10 7.02
CA ILE A 149 -16.80 -0.94 8.30
C ILE A 149 -15.42 -0.31 8.07
#